data_AF-A0A934DVB2-F1
#
_entry.id   AF-A0A934DVB2-F1
#
_cell.length_a   1.000
_cell.length_b   1.000
_cell.length_c   1.000
_cell.angle_alpha   90.00
_cell.angle_beta   90.00
_cell.angle_gamma   90.00
#
_symmetry.space_group_name_H-M   'P 1'
#
loop_
_entity.id
_entity.type
_entity.pdbx_description
1 polymer ?
#
loop_
_entity_poly.entity_id
_entity_poly.type
_entity_poly.pdbx_seq_one_letter_code
_entity_poly.pdbx_strand_id
1 'polypeptide(L)'
;MEHLGCRDLSEGGKNKQILDPWGKKVRDGQFGFESAAGGFIRILPCLGDSRVLAKVKGQLLQRTTQALRVLVVSLDLDADDSSSREQSFRDRILEADPDAKSNSPRRMTLADGTPVHLALWEARSDVAVLPAKQTLERLVCSAIHAAYPTRAPHVGDWLARRPPDSSPPELTPPMEAKAHAWSHVAGWYADRGLDEFYQRLWNDDSIAQALRGELQNSGAWSVAESIACR
;
A
#
# COMPACT_ATOMS: atom_id res chain seq x y z
N MET A 1 6.36 7.92 -1.51
CA MET A 1 5.90 9.33 -1.46
C MET A 1 6.96 10.28 -1.99
N GLU A 2 8.24 10.08 -1.69
CA GLU A 2 9.34 10.92 -2.20
C GLU A 2 9.42 10.96 -3.73
N HIS A 3 9.13 9.85 -4.42
CA HIS A 3 9.02 9.81 -5.88
C HIS A 3 7.88 10.69 -6.46
N LEU A 4 6.97 11.16 -5.61
CA LEU A 4 5.92 12.11 -5.95
C LEU A 4 6.27 13.54 -5.50
N GLY A 5 7.54 13.79 -5.11
CA GLY A 5 8.01 15.08 -4.64
C GLY A 5 7.62 15.44 -3.21
N CYS A 6 7.10 14.49 -2.43
CA CYS A 6 6.81 14.70 -1.01
C CYS A 6 8.08 14.57 -0.17
N ARG A 7 8.25 15.45 0.81
CA ARG A 7 9.39 15.41 1.74
C ARG A 7 9.06 14.54 2.94
N ASP A 8 9.89 13.54 3.24
CA ASP A 8 9.77 12.76 4.48
C ASP A 8 10.20 13.63 5.68
N LEU A 9 9.29 13.82 6.63
CA LEU A 9 9.55 14.66 7.79
C LEU A 9 10.44 13.99 8.84
N SER A 10 10.69 12.68 8.72
CA SER A 10 11.63 11.92 9.54
C SER A 10 13.09 12.10 9.12
N GLU A 11 13.34 12.61 7.90
CA GLU A 11 14.67 12.99 7.46
C GLU A 11 15.24 14.06 8.41
N GLY A 12 16.39 13.76 9.00
CA GLY A 12 17.04 14.56 10.06
C GLY A 12 17.32 13.80 11.36
N GLY A 13 16.91 12.53 11.48
CA GLY A 13 17.42 11.60 12.49
C GLY A 13 16.36 11.03 13.45
N LYS A 14 16.69 9.88 14.05
CA LYS A 14 15.78 9.03 14.86
C LYS A 14 15.13 9.72 16.08
N ASN A 15 15.65 10.87 16.51
CA ASN A 15 15.14 11.61 17.67
C ASN A 15 14.21 12.77 17.31
N LYS A 16 13.98 13.04 16.02
CA LYS A 16 13.13 14.14 15.57
C LYS A 16 11.67 13.80 15.85
N GLN A 17 11.02 14.61 16.67
CA GLN A 17 9.58 14.48 16.91
C GLN A 17 8.81 15.13 15.76
N ILE A 18 8.07 14.34 15.01
CA ILE A 18 7.15 14.83 13.97
C ILE A 18 5.80 15.08 14.62
N LEU A 19 5.29 16.32 14.49
CA LEU A 19 3.96 16.71 14.93
C LEU A 19 3.07 16.90 13.71
N ASP A 20 1.81 16.49 13.83
CA ASP A 20 0.79 16.89 12.86
C ASP A 20 0.36 18.37 13.09
N PRO A 21 -0.44 18.96 12.18
CA PRO A 21 -0.87 20.35 12.28
C PRO A 21 -1.68 20.68 13.55
N TRP A 22 -2.12 19.67 14.30
CA TRP A 22 -2.87 19.82 15.55
C TRP A 22 -2.02 19.48 16.78
N GLY A 23 -0.70 19.39 16.63
CA GLY A 23 0.24 19.14 17.71
C GLY A 23 0.28 17.69 18.21
N LYS A 24 -0.41 16.75 17.54
CA LYS A 24 -0.32 15.33 17.91
C LYS A 24 0.94 14.73 17.31
N LYS A 25 1.69 13.99 18.13
CA LYS A 25 2.87 13.25 17.68
C LYS A 25 2.50 12.18 16.64
N VAL A 26 3.29 12.08 15.59
CA VAL A 26 3.40 10.89 14.74
C VAL A 26 4.18 9.86 15.56
N ARG A 27 3.56 8.72 15.86
CA ARG A 27 4.10 7.70 16.78
C ARG A 27 4.56 6.46 16.04
N ASP A 28 5.31 5.61 16.72
CA ASP A 28 5.95 4.39 16.19
C ASP A 28 5.09 3.63 15.17
N GLY A 29 5.67 3.42 13.99
CA GLY A 29 5.04 2.79 12.84
C GLY A 29 4.23 3.74 11.95
N GLN A 30 4.00 4.99 12.33
CA GLN A 30 3.36 5.98 11.46
C GLN A 30 4.40 6.83 10.73
N PHE A 31 3.98 7.42 9.62
CA PHE A 31 4.85 8.26 8.80
C PHE A 31 4.20 9.61 8.56
N GLY A 32 5.02 10.66 8.56
CA GLY A 32 4.61 12.02 8.27
C GLY A 32 5.39 12.54 7.06
N PHE A 33 4.68 13.01 6.05
CA PHE A 33 5.26 13.64 4.87
C PHE A 33 4.69 15.03 4.70
N GLU A 34 5.45 15.89 4.04
CA GLU A 34 4.97 17.15 3.51
C GLU A 34 4.82 17.01 1.98
N SER A 35 3.65 17.38 1.47
CA SER A 35 3.37 17.38 0.04
C SER A 35 4.15 18.48 -0.68
N ALA A 36 4.23 18.40 -2.01
CA ALA A 36 4.87 19.46 -2.80
C ALA A 36 4.17 20.84 -2.65
N ALA A 37 2.89 20.82 -2.27
CA ALA A 37 2.09 22.02 -2.01
C ALA A 37 2.14 22.48 -0.53
N GLY A 38 2.93 21.82 0.33
CA GLY A 38 3.06 22.15 1.75
C GLY A 38 1.97 21.54 2.66
N GLY A 39 1.17 20.60 2.13
CA GLY A 39 0.17 19.86 2.91
C GLY A 39 0.79 18.78 3.78
N PHE A 40 0.27 18.55 4.98
CA PHE A 40 0.72 17.46 5.84
C PHE A 40 0.01 16.15 5.49
N ILE A 41 0.78 15.10 5.22
CA ILE A 41 0.30 13.76 4.89
C ILE A 41 0.69 12.82 6.03
N ARG A 42 -0.31 12.17 6.63
CA ARG A 42 -0.09 11.15 7.66
C ARG A 42 -0.43 9.77 7.12
N ILE A 43 0.55 8.86 7.13
CA ILE A 43 0.33 7.44 6.83
C ILE A 43 0.16 6.70 8.15
N LEU A 44 -0.94 5.96 8.25
CA LEU A 44 -1.36 5.24 9.46
C LEU A 44 -1.46 3.74 9.12
N PRO A 45 -0.43 2.92 9.40
CA PRO A 45 -0.57 1.49 9.23
C PRO A 45 -1.64 0.93 10.14
N CYS A 46 -2.55 0.18 9.53
CA CYS A 46 -3.65 -0.45 10.20
C CYS A 46 -3.41 -1.95 10.06
N LEU A 47 -3.00 -2.59 11.16
CA LEU A 47 -2.58 -4.00 11.23
C LEU A 47 -3.74 -4.96 10.92
N GLY A 48 -4.24 -4.94 9.68
CA GLY A 48 -5.39 -5.70 9.18
C GLY A 48 -6.66 -4.86 8.94
N ASP A 49 -7.53 -5.40 8.10
CA ASP A 49 -8.74 -4.75 7.56
C ASP A 49 -9.72 -4.25 8.62
N SER A 50 -9.98 -5.07 9.64
CA SER A 50 -10.88 -4.71 10.73
C SER A 50 -10.42 -3.46 11.48
N ARG A 51 -9.10 -3.25 11.57
CA ARG A 51 -8.50 -2.07 12.19
C ARG A 51 -8.52 -0.86 11.26
N VAL A 52 -8.40 -1.05 9.94
CA VAL A 52 -8.50 0.03 8.95
C VAL A 52 -9.84 0.74 9.10
N LEU A 53 -10.93 -0.02 9.10
CA LEU A 53 -12.29 0.54 9.15
C LEU A 53 -12.57 1.27 10.47
N ALA A 54 -12.10 0.72 11.60
CA ALA A 54 -12.22 1.40 12.89
C ALA A 54 -11.44 2.73 12.92
N LYS A 55 -10.27 2.78 12.29
CA LYS A 55 -9.47 4.02 12.17
C LYS A 55 -10.14 5.03 11.24
N VAL A 56 -10.71 4.60 10.12
CA VAL A 56 -11.50 5.45 9.21
C VAL A 56 -12.62 6.14 9.97
N LYS A 57 -13.46 5.39 10.69
CA LYS A 57 -14.54 5.96 11.50
C LYS A 57 -14.03 7.01 12.50
N GLY A 58 -12.93 6.71 13.19
CA GLY A 58 -12.29 7.65 14.13
C GLY A 58 -11.81 8.95 13.47
N GLN A 59 -11.20 8.87 12.28
CA GLN A 59 -10.76 10.06 11.53
C GLN A 59 -11.95 10.88 11.03
N LEU A 60 -12.98 10.21 10.51
CA LEU A 60 -14.21 10.87 10.07
C LEU A 60 -14.87 11.62 11.21
N LEU A 61 -14.99 11.04 12.41
CA LEU A 61 -15.56 11.75 13.57
C LEU A 61 -14.72 12.94 14.03
N GLN A 62 -13.39 12.87 13.91
CA GLN A 62 -12.49 13.96 14.31
C GLN A 62 -12.45 15.12 13.31
N ARG A 63 -12.94 14.93 12.07
CA ARG A 63 -12.79 15.89 10.97
C ARG A 63 -13.37 17.28 11.24
N THR A 64 -14.39 17.38 12.09
CA THR A 64 -15.02 18.65 12.50
C THR A 64 -14.11 19.51 13.36
N THR A 65 -13.16 18.90 14.06
CA THR A 65 -12.16 19.59 14.91
C THR A 65 -10.76 19.55 14.30
N GLN A 66 -10.51 18.59 13.41
CA GLN A 66 -9.24 18.35 12.74
C GLN A 66 -9.50 18.23 11.25
N ALA A 67 -9.57 19.38 10.58
CA ALA A 67 -9.97 19.46 9.18
C ALA A 67 -9.19 18.48 8.29
N LEU A 68 -9.91 17.50 7.76
CA LEU A 68 -9.35 16.48 6.88
C LEU A 68 -9.53 16.94 5.44
N ARG A 69 -8.44 17.16 4.70
CA ARG A 69 -8.53 17.57 3.29
C ARG A 69 -8.89 16.42 2.35
N VAL A 70 -8.37 15.23 2.63
CA VAL A 70 -8.56 14.01 1.84
C VAL A 70 -8.38 12.83 2.78
N LEU A 71 -9.22 11.81 2.66
CA LEU A 71 -8.99 10.50 3.28
C LEU A 71 -8.68 9.47 2.20
N VAL A 72 -7.60 8.71 2.39
CA VAL A 72 -7.29 7.57 1.51
C VAL A 72 -7.24 6.30 2.33
N VAL A 73 -8.02 5.32 1.91
CA VAL A 73 -8.05 3.97 2.44
C VAL A 73 -7.27 3.09 1.47
N SER A 74 -6.15 2.56 1.93
CA SER A 74 -5.26 1.75 1.11
C SER A 74 -5.32 0.31 1.58
N LEU A 75 -5.72 -0.61 0.70
CA LEU A 75 -5.98 -2.02 1.00
C LEU A 75 -5.44 -2.93 -0.09
N ASP A 76 -5.02 -4.12 0.31
CA ASP A 76 -4.76 -5.23 -0.61
C ASP A 76 -6.12 -5.87 -0.99
N LEU A 77 -6.20 -6.50 -2.17
CA LEU A 77 -7.41 -7.20 -2.61
C LEU A 77 -7.59 -8.57 -1.95
N ASP A 78 -6.48 -9.21 -1.56
CA ASP A 78 -6.41 -10.34 -0.63
C ASP A 78 -7.51 -11.42 -0.84
N ALA A 79 -7.51 -12.10 -2.00
CA ALA A 79 -8.40 -13.22 -2.39
C ALA A 79 -9.92 -12.97 -2.36
N ASP A 80 -10.40 -11.87 -1.79
CA ASP A 80 -11.78 -11.42 -1.87
C ASP A 80 -12.04 -10.76 -3.23
N ASP A 81 -13.27 -10.87 -3.73
CA ASP A 81 -13.71 -10.11 -4.89
C ASP A 81 -13.61 -8.60 -4.60
N SER A 82 -12.96 -7.87 -5.51
CA SER A 82 -12.88 -6.41 -5.54
C SER A 82 -14.21 -5.71 -5.24
N SER A 83 -15.31 -6.25 -5.75
CA SER A 83 -16.66 -5.72 -5.55
C SER A 83 -17.06 -5.73 -4.07
N SER A 84 -16.71 -6.80 -3.34
CA SER A 84 -17.00 -6.95 -1.91
C SER A 84 -16.23 -5.92 -1.08
N ARG A 85 -14.97 -5.67 -1.44
CA ARG A 85 -14.12 -4.67 -0.76
C ARG A 85 -14.61 -3.24 -1.01
N GLU A 86 -14.97 -2.93 -2.25
CA GLU A 86 -15.55 -1.64 -2.62
C GLU A 86 -16.88 -1.39 -1.90
N GLN A 87 -17.74 -2.40 -1.81
CA GLN A 87 -19.00 -2.30 -1.07
C GLN A 87 -18.76 -2.11 0.43
N SER A 88 -17.90 -2.94 1.04
CA SER A 88 -17.56 -2.84 2.47
C SER A 88 -16.97 -1.48 2.82
N PHE A 89 -16.13 -0.91 1.94
CA PHE A 89 -15.62 0.45 2.09
C PHE A 89 -16.76 1.46 2.09
N ARG A 90 -17.65 1.44 1.09
CA ARG A 90 -18.78 2.38 0.97
C ARG A 90 -19.71 2.32 2.17
N ASP A 91 -20.11 1.13 2.58
CA ASP A 91 -21.02 0.92 3.71
C ASP A 91 -20.47 1.56 4.99
N ARG A 92 -19.16 1.47 5.19
CA ARG A 92 -18.48 2.05 6.37
C ARG A 92 -18.36 3.56 6.30
N ILE A 93 -18.18 4.13 5.11
CA ILE A 93 -18.24 5.58 4.95
C ILE A 93 -19.66 6.07 5.23
N LEU A 94 -20.69 5.42 4.68
CA LEU A 94 -22.09 5.77 4.91
C LEU A 94 -22.54 5.59 6.36
N GLU A 95 -21.98 4.60 7.08
CA GLU A 95 -22.22 4.45 8.52
C GLU A 95 -21.72 5.65 9.33
N ALA A 96 -20.60 6.27 8.90
CA ALA A 96 -19.98 7.40 9.59
C ALA A 96 -20.44 8.77 9.07
N ASP A 97 -20.92 8.83 7.83
CA ASP A 97 -21.46 10.00 7.16
C ASP A 97 -22.59 9.57 6.19
N PRO A 98 -23.85 9.50 6.67
CA PRO A 98 -25.00 9.07 5.88
C PRO A 98 -25.29 9.93 4.64
N ASP A 99 -24.82 11.18 4.64
CA ASP A 99 -25.01 12.14 3.55
C ASP A 99 -23.87 12.08 2.51
N ALA A 100 -22.87 11.21 2.72
CA ALA A 100 -21.77 11.02 1.78
C ALA A 100 -22.29 10.51 0.42
N LYS A 101 -21.76 11.09 -0.65
CA LYS A 101 -22.15 10.79 -2.03
C LYS A 101 -21.11 9.91 -2.71
N SER A 102 -21.55 8.82 -3.33
CA SER A 102 -20.70 7.98 -4.19
C SER A 102 -20.48 8.68 -5.53
N ASN A 103 -19.21 8.93 -5.88
CA ASN A 103 -18.85 9.44 -7.21
C ASN A 103 -18.44 8.31 -8.15
N SER A 104 -17.89 7.22 -7.60
CA SER A 104 -17.47 6.00 -8.30
C SER A 104 -17.30 4.86 -7.28
N PRO A 105 -17.02 3.61 -7.70
CA PRO A 105 -16.72 2.52 -6.76
C PRO A 105 -15.59 2.78 -5.77
N ARG A 106 -14.56 3.51 -6.19
CA ARG A 106 -13.39 3.79 -5.35
C ARG A 106 -13.31 5.23 -4.86
N ARG A 107 -14.40 6.00 -4.97
CA ARG A 107 -14.43 7.42 -4.59
C ARG A 107 -15.77 7.86 -4.05
N MET A 108 -15.73 8.50 -2.89
CA MET A 108 -16.88 9.17 -2.27
C MET A 108 -16.52 10.61 -1.89
N THR A 109 -17.54 11.43 -1.68
CA THR A 109 -17.42 12.79 -1.14
C THR A 109 -18.31 12.89 0.09
N LEU A 110 -17.73 13.27 1.23
CA LEU A 110 -18.45 13.48 2.49
C LEU A 110 -19.41 14.68 2.40
N ALA A 111 -20.30 14.82 3.38
CA ALA A 111 -21.27 15.92 3.44
C ALA A 111 -20.62 17.32 3.42
N ASP A 112 -19.43 17.42 4.03
CA ASP A 112 -18.63 18.65 4.08
C ASP A 112 -17.76 18.89 2.84
N GLY A 113 -17.89 18.04 1.81
CA GLY A 113 -17.11 18.12 0.57
C GLY A 113 -15.75 17.41 0.62
N THR A 114 -15.37 16.80 1.75
CA THR A 114 -14.10 16.07 1.86
C THR A 114 -14.10 14.83 0.96
N PRO A 115 -13.13 14.68 0.04
CA PRO A 115 -13.00 13.47 -0.77
C PRO A 115 -12.44 12.29 0.04
N VAL A 116 -13.01 11.12 -0.20
CA VAL A 116 -12.52 9.82 0.30
C VAL A 116 -12.21 8.92 -0.88
N HIS A 117 -11.00 8.37 -0.91
CA HIS A 117 -10.54 7.45 -1.96
C HIS A 117 -10.24 6.08 -1.40
N LEU A 118 -10.55 5.05 -2.18
CA LEU A 118 -10.11 3.68 -1.96
C LEU A 118 -9.00 3.36 -2.97
N ALA A 119 -7.80 3.09 -2.47
CA ALA A 119 -6.67 2.61 -3.26
C ALA A 119 -6.52 1.10 -3.03
N LEU A 120 -6.85 0.31 -4.05
CA LEU A 120 -6.68 -1.14 -4.03
C LEU A 120 -5.40 -1.51 -4.76
N TRP A 121 -4.54 -2.31 -4.13
CA TRP A 121 -3.33 -2.83 -4.77
C TRP A 121 -3.66 -4.13 -5.51
N GLU A 122 -3.47 -4.13 -6.83
CA GLU A 122 -3.56 -5.31 -7.71
C GLU A 122 -2.37 -5.36 -8.65
N ALA A 123 -1.83 -6.57 -8.84
CA ALA A 123 -0.92 -6.90 -9.92
C ALA A 123 -1.73 -7.52 -11.07
N ARG A 124 -1.64 -6.96 -12.28
CA ARG A 124 -2.33 -7.53 -13.46
C ARG A 124 -1.55 -8.61 -14.19
N SER A 125 -0.32 -8.83 -13.77
CA SER A 125 0.56 -9.85 -14.34
C SER A 125 -0.02 -11.25 -14.26
N ASP A 126 0.15 -11.97 -15.35
CA ASP A 126 -0.19 -13.37 -15.58
C ASP A 126 1.01 -14.31 -15.36
N VAL A 127 2.10 -13.81 -14.77
CA VAL A 127 3.30 -14.60 -14.47
C VAL A 127 2.93 -15.79 -13.58
N ALA A 128 3.05 -16.99 -14.17
CA ALA A 128 2.58 -18.25 -13.58
C ALA A 128 3.27 -18.61 -12.26
N VAL A 129 4.52 -18.17 -12.05
CA VAL A 129 5.28 -18.48 -10.82
C VAL A 129 4.86 -17.61 -9.63
N LEU A 130 4.06 -16.56 -9.82
CA LEU A 130 3.61 -15.71 -8.73
C LEU A 130 2.30 -16.26 -8.10
N PRO A 131 2.16 -16.29 -6.77
CA PRO A 131 0.94 -16.75 -6.10
C PRO A 131 -0.28 -15.94 -6.52
N ALA A 132 -1.40 -16.57 -6.89
CA ALA A 132 -2.59 -15.89 -7.42
C ALA A 132 -3.18 -14.81 -6.50
N LYS A 133 -2.88 -14.87 -5.19
CA LYS A 133 -3.36 -13.93 -4.19
C LYS A 133 -2.81 -12.52 -4.43
N GLN A 134 -3.70 -11.53 -4.52
CA GLN A 134 -3.37 -10.13 -4.76
C GLN A 134 -2.91 -9.44 -3.47
N THR A 135 -1.61 -9.45 -3.23
CA THR A 135 -0.95 -8.77 -2.10
C THR A 135 0.04 -7.71 -2.59
N LEU A 136 0.48 -6.82 -1.70
CA LEU A 136 1.60 -5.93 -1.98
C LEU A 136 2.85 -6.70 -2.47
N GLU A 137 3.14 -7.84 -1.85
CA GLU A 137 4.30 -8.65 -2.26
C GLU A 137 4.13 -9.23 -3.67
N ARG A 138 2.91 -9.62 -4.09
CA ARG A 138 2.65 -10.03 -5.49
C ARG A 138 2.90 -8.87 -6.44
N LEU A 139 2.41 -7.67 -6.12
CA LEU A 139 2.63 -6.46 -6.91
C LEU A 139 4.11 -6.18 -7.11
N VAL A 140 4.89 -6.23 -6.03
CA VAL A 140 6.34 -6.02 -6.08
C VAL A 140 7.04 -7.10 -6.90
N CYS A 141 6.72 -8.39 -6.68
CA CYS A 141 7.30 -9.47 -7.45
C CYS A 141 6.95 -9.36 -8.93
N SER A 142 5.72 -8.93 -9.26
CA SER A 142 5.30 -8.66 -10.64
C SER A 142 6.19 -7.61 -11.29
N ALA A 143 6.39 -6.47 -10.62
CA ALA A 143 7.24 -5.39 -11.12
C ALA A 143 8.68 -5.86 -11.36
N ILE A 144 9.25 -6.64 -10.44
CA ILE A 144 10.61 -7.19 -10.60
C ILE A 144 10.68 -8.16 -11.78
N HIS A 145 9.68 -9.02 -11.95
CA HIS A 145 9.62 -9.94 -13.09
C HIS A 145 9.52 -9.19 -14.42
N ALA A 146 8.73 -8.12 -14.49
CA ALA A 146 8.61 -7.27 -15.67
C ALA A 146 9.91 -6.50 -15.98
N ALA A 147 10.61 -6.04 -14.94
CA ALA A 147 11.90 -5.34 -15.08
C ALA A 147 13.04 -6.28 -15.55
N TYR A 148 13.00 -7.55 -15.13
CA TYR A 148 14.08 -8.51 -15.35
C TYR A 148 13.57 -9.87 -15.90
N PRO A 149 12.98 -9.89 -17.10
CA PRO A 149 12.30 -11.07 -17.64
C PRO A 149 13.24 -12.27 -17.86
N THR A 150 14.53 -12.05 -18.09
CA THR A 150 15.51 -13.13 -18.27
C THR A 150 15.93 -13.76 -16.93
N ARG A 151 16.01 -12.98 -15.85
CA ARG A 151 16.42 -13.49 -14.52
C ARG A 151 15.24 -14.12 -13.76
N ALA A 152 14.01 -13.70 -14.04
CA ALA A 152 12.79 -14.22 -13.43
C ALA A 152 12.65 -15.76 -13.47
N PRO A 153 12.84 -16.45 -14.62
CA PRO A 153 12.81 -17.91 -14.67
C PRO A 153 13.85 -18.56 -13.76
N HIS A 154 15.06 -18.02 -13.67
CA HIS A 154 16.12 -18.56 -12.81
C HIS A 154 15.77 -18.49 -11.31
N VAL A 155 15.08 -17.43 -10.89
CA VAL A 155 14.57 -17.33 -9.52
C VAL A 155 13.45 -18.35 -9.28
N GLY A 156 12.56 -18.54 -10.25
CA GLY A 156 11.53 -19.59 -10.20
C GLY A 156 12.12 -20.99 -10.08
N ASP A 157 13.12 -21.32 -10.91
CA ASP A 157 13.82 -22.61 -10.87
C ASP A 157 14.55 -22.84 -9.54
N TRP A 158 15.17 -21.79 -8.98
CA TRP A 158 15.81 -21.86 -7.66
C TRP A 158 14.80 -22.16 -6.55
N LEU A 159 13.62 -21.53 -6.59
CA LEU A 159 12.54 -21.80 -5.63
C LEU A 159 11.97 -23.21 -5.79
N ALA A 160 11.79 -23.68 -7.01
CA ALA A 160 11.27 -25.02 -7.30
C ALA A 160 12.21 -26.15 -6.84
N ARG A 161 13.52 -25.87 -6.69
CA ARG A 161 14.52 -26.82 -6.18
C ARG A 161 14.53 -26.95 -4.65
N ARG A 162 13.74 -26.16 -3.92
CA ARG A 162 13.68 -26.26 -2.47
C ARG A 162 13.13 -27.63 -2.03
N PRO A 163 13.74 -28.28 -1.04
CA PRO A 163 13.25 -29.54 -0.52
C PRO A 163 11.78 -29.40 -0.05
N PRO A 164 10.90 -30.39 -0.33
CA PRO A 164 9.49 -30.32 0.09
C PRO A 164 9.31 -30.11 1.60
N ASP A 165 10.27 -30.59 2.39
CA ASP A 165 10.36 -30.49 3.86
C ASP A 165 11.02 -29.20 4.37
N SER A 166 11.49 -28.32 3.47
CA SER A 166 12.07 -27.01 3.84
C SER A 166 11.04 -25.92 4.11
N SER A 167 9.76 -26.20 3.87
CA SER A 167 8.67 -25.31 4.24
C SER A 167 8.53 -25.28 5.77
N PRO A 168 8.38 -24.10 6.40
CA PRO A 168 8.08 -24.02 7.81
C PRO A 168 6.83 -24.86 8.10
N PRO A 169 6.85 -25.77 9.10
CA PRO A 169 5.65 -26.48 9.47
C PRO A 169 4.59 -25.46 9.90
N GLU A 170 3.37 -25.62 9.39
CA GLU A 170 2.16 -24.89 9.82
C GLU A 170 2.01 -23.42 9.35
N LEU A 171 2.30 -23.11 8.08
CA LEU A 171 1.83 -21.86 7.49
C LEU A 171 0.35 -21.99 7.09
N THR A 172 -0.48 -21.01 7.47
CA THR A 172 -1.82 -20.88 6.90
C THR A 172 -1.73 -20.46 5.42
N PRO A 173 -2.73 -20.74 4.56
CA PRO A 173 -2.65 -20.37 3.13
C PRO A 173 -2.31 -18.89 2.85
N PRO A 174 -2.83 -17.90 3.62
CA PRO A 174 -2.37 -16.51 3.52
C PRO A 174 -0.88 -16.32 3.83
N MET A 175 -0.36 -17.03 4.83
CA MET A 175 1.04 -16.97 5.22
C MET A 175 1.93 -17.68 4.19
N GLU A 176 1.45 -18.76 3.57
CA GLU A 176 2.14 -19.45 2.47
C GLU A 176 2.32 -18.53 1.25
N ALA A 177 1.25 -17.85 0.81
CA ALA A 177 1.34 -16.92 -0.32
C ALA A 177 2.36 -15.79 -0.06
N LYS A 178 2.34 -15.25 1.16
CA LYS A 178 3.28 -14.21 1.60
C LYS A 178 4.71 -14.76 1.70
N ALA A 179 4.91 -15.93 2.29
CA ALA A 179 6.22 -16.59 2.38
C ALA A 179 6.79 -16.94 1.00
N HIS A 180 5.95 -17.33 0.05
CA HIS A 180 6.33 -17.58 -1.34
C HIS A 180 6.80 -16.28 -2.01
N ALA A 181 6.04 -15.19 -1.88
CA ALA A 181 6.44 -13.90 -2.43
C ALA A 181 7.74 -13.38 -1.78
N TRP A 182 7.92 -13.53 -0.46
CA TRP A 182 9.19 -13.21 0.20
C TRP A 182 10.35 -14.07 -0.27
N SER A 183 10.08 -15.33 -0.61
CA SER A 183 11.08 -16.23 -1.15
C SER A 183 11.55 -15.77 -2.52
N HIS A 184 10.65 -15.25 -3.37
CA HIS A 184 11.04 -14.56 -4.60
C HIS A 184 11.95 -13.37 -4.29
N VAL A 185 11.51 -12.47 -3.40
CA VAL A 185 12.30 -11.28 -2.98
C VAL A 185 13.71 -11.65 -2.51
N ALA A 186 13.84 -12.69 -1.68
CA ALA A 186 15.12 -13.19 -1.21
C ALA A 186 16.02 -13.72 -2.36
N GLY A 187 15.44 -14.34 -3.40
CA GLY A 187 16.20 -14.75 -4.59
C GLY A 187 16.77 -13.56 -5.39
N TRP A 188 16.18 -12.38 -5.25
CA TRP A 188 16.67 -11.15 -5.89
C TRP A 188 17.71 -10.42 -5.04
N TYR A 189 17.48 -10.34 -3.72
CA TYR A 189 18.24 -9.54 -2.76
C TYR A 189 18.58 -10.34 -1.49
N ALA A 190 19.32 -11.44 -1.64
CA ALA A 190 19.61 -12.38 -0.54
C ALA A 190 20.48 -11.77 0.58
N ASP A 191 21.18 -10.67 0.32
CA ASP A 191 22.11 -10.00 1.22
C ASP A 191 21.46 -8.93 2.11
N ARG A 192 20.13 -8.73 2.02
CA ARG A 192 19.46 -7.54 2.58
C ARG A 192 18.21 -7.86 3.39
N GLY A 193 17.92 -6.97 4.34
CA GLY A 193 16.66 -6.95 5.09
C GLY A 193 15.50 -6.37 4.28
N LEU A 194 14.27 -6.61 4.73
CA LEU A 194 13.04 -6.19 4.04
C LEU A 194 12.92 -4.68 3.87
N ASP A 195 13.27 -3.90 4.89
CA ASP A 195 13.17 -2.43 4.83
C ASP A 195 14.09 -1.86 3.74
N GLU A 196 15.32 -2.34 3.68
CA GLU A 196 16.28 -1.95 2.66
C GLU A 196 15.83 -2.40 1.26
N PHE A 197 15.25 -3.59 1.16
CA PHE A 197 14.67 -4.08 -0.09
C PHE A 197 13.60 -3.11 -0.63
N TYR A 198 12.64 -2.69 0.18
CA TYR A 198 11.59 -1.76 -0.26
C TYR A 198 12.12 -0.38 -0.67
N GLN A 199 13.13 0.13 0.04
CA GLN A 199 13.81 1.37 -0.35
C GLN A 199 14.49 1.22 -1.72
N ARG A 200 15.09 0.06 -1.99
CA ARG A 200 15.81 -0.21 -3.24
C ARG A 200 14.92 -0.41 -4.45
N LEU A 201 13.68 -0.88 -4.27
CA LEU A 201 12.71 -1.03 -5.38
C LEU A 201 12.59 0.24 -6.23
N TRP A 202 12.67 1.39 -5.58
CA TRP A 202 12.55 2.66 -6.25
C TRP A 202 13.88 3.30 -6.69
N ASN A 203 15.02 2.76 -6.23
CA ASN A 203 16.36 3.17 -6.64
C ASN A 203 16.84 2.44 -7.90
N ASP A 204 16.15 1.37 -8.30
CA ASP A 204 16.35 0.67 -9.55
C ASP A 204 15.34 1.18 -10.58
N ASP A 205 15.81 1.93 -11.57
CA ASP A 205 14.93 2.60 -12.56
C ASP A 205 14.00 1.62 -13.30
N SER A 206 14.48 0.40 -13.58
CA SER A 206 13.69 -0.59 -14.32
C SER A 206 12.56 -1.15 -13.45
N ILE A 207 12.86 -1.47 -12.18
CA ILE A 207 11.84 -1.90 -11.21
C ILE A 207 10.87 -0.75 -10.93
N ALA A 208 11.36 0.47 -10.70
CA ALA A 208 10.56 1.63 -10.40
C ALA A 208 9.57 1.94 -11.53
N GLN A 209 10.02 1.86 -12.79
CA GLN A 209 9.17 2.05 -13.96
C GLN A 209 8.09 0.96 -14.06
N ALA A 210 8.46 -0.31 -13.89
CA ALA A 210 7.51 -1.43 -13.92
C ALA A 210 6.47 -1.33 -12.78
N LEU A 211 6.93 -1.03 -11.56
CA LEU A 211 6.07 -0.85 -10.39
C LEU A 211 5.11 0.32 -10.60
N ARG A 212 5.58 1.45 -11.12
CA ARG A 212 4.71 2.58 -11.49
C ARG A 212 3.63 2.17 -12.49
N GLY A 213 3.99 1.37 -13.51
CA GLY A 213 3.03 0.84 -14.48
C GLY A 213 1.91 0.03 -13.82
N GLU A 214 2.24 -0.88 -12.91
CA GLU A 214 1.25 -1.65 -12.15
C GLU A 214 0.36 -0.75 -11.26
N LEU A 215 0.96 0.25 -10.61
CA LEU A 215 0.21 1.22 -9.80
C LEU A 215 -0.71 2.13 -10.63
N GLN A 216 -0.31 2.47 -11.86
CA GLN A 216 -1.16 3.21 -12.78
C GLN A 216 -2.33 2.34 -13.25
N ASN A 217 -2.07 1.07 -13.59
CA ASN A 217 -3.09 0.13 -14.04
C ASN A 217 -4.15 -0.15 -12.98
N SER A 218 -3.74 -0.29 -11.70
CA SER A 218 -4.66 -0.45 -10.56
C SER A 218 -5.39 0.85 -10.17
N GLY A 219 -4.94 2.00 -10.69
CA GLY A 219 -5.43 3.34 -10.32
C GLY A 219 -4.86 3.87 -9.00
N ALA A 220 -4.12 3.06 -8.24
CA ALA A 220 -3.51 3.47 -6.97
C ALA A 220 -2.54 4.65 -7.13
N TRP A 221 -1.82 4.72 -8.27
CA TRP A 221 -0.91 5.83 -8.57
C TRP A 221 -1.64 7.17 -8.64
N SER A 222 -2.80 7.22 -9.32
CA SER A 222 -3.60 8.44 -9.47
C SER A 222 -4.10 8.97 -8.11
N VAL A 223 -4.41 8.07 -7.18
CA VAL A 223 -4.79 8.42 -5.82
C VAL A 223 -3.58 9.03 -5.09
N ALA A 224 -2.41 8.40 -5.16
CA ALA A 224 -1.20 8.91 -4.53
C ALA A 224 -0.79 10.29 -5.07
N GLU A 225 -0.81 10.48 -6.39
CA GLU A 225 -0.56 11.78 -7.04
C GLU A 225 -1.54 12.86 -6.55
N SER A 226 -2.82 12.51 -6.40
CA SER A 226 -3.84 13.46 -5.92
C SER A 226 -3.59 13.96 -4.50
N ILE A 227 -2.89 13.18 -3.66
CA ILE A 227 -2.50 13.56 -2.30
C ILE A 227 -1.20 14.38 -2.34
N ALA A 228 -0.23 13.97 -3.16
CA ALA A 228 1.08 14.61 -3.24
C ALA A 228 1.04 16.05 -3.78
N CYS A 229 0.02 16.39 -4.57
CA CYS A 229 -0.16 17.71 -5.17
C CYS A 229 -1.08 18.67 -4.35
N ARG A 230 -1.47 18.31 -3.12
CA ARG A 230 -2.44 19.07 -2.30
C ARG A 230 -1.86 19.58 -0.98
#